data_AF-A0A2R6LNG3-F1
#
_entry.id   AF-A0A2R6LNG3-F1
#
_cell.length_a   1.000
_cell.length_b   1.000
_cell.length_c   1.000
_cell.angle_alpha   90.00
_cell.angle_beta   90.00
_cell.angle_gamma   90.00
#
_symmetry.space_group_name_H-M   'P 1'
#
loop_
_entity.id
_entity.type
_entity.pdbx_description
1 polymer ?
#
loop_
_entity_poly.entity_id
_entity_poly.type
_entity_poly.pdbx_seq_one_letter_code
_entity_poly.pdbx_strand_id
1 'polypeptide(L)' 'MDTVLWQTLAGTRGGPNRARILRALDERPRNANRLAEDLDLAYNTVRHHLDVLER' A
#
# COMPACT_ATOMS: atom_id res chain seq x y z
N MET A 1 -10.12 5.87 -7.44
CA MET A 1 -9.23 5.38 -8.53
C MET A 1 -9.92 4.27 -9.33
N ASP A 2 -9.63 4.17 -10.62
CA ASP A 2 -10.19 3.14 -11.52
C ASP A 2 -9.75 1.72 -11.14
N THR A 3 -10.66 0.75 -11.26
CA THR A 3 -10.40 -0.67 -10.96
C THR A 3 -9.27 -1.26 -11.80
N VAL A 4 -9.13 -0.81 -13.06
CA VAL A 4 -8.06 -1.25 -13.97
C VAL A 4 -6.69 -0.84 -13.44
N LEU A 5 -6.56 0.39 -12.92
CA LEU A 5 -5.29 0.88 -12.36
C LEU A 5 -4.84 0.01 -11.17
N TRP A 6 -5.79 -0.37 -10.30
CA TRP A 6 -5.51 -1.27 -9.18
C TRP A 6 -5.05 -2.65 -9.63
N GLN A 7 -5.69 -3.22 -10.64
CA GLN A 7 -5.34 -4.53 -11.18
C GLN A 7 -3.95 -4.53 -11.80
N THR A 8 -3.63 -3.49 -12.59
CA THR A 8 -2.30 -3.31 -13.18
C THR A 8 -1.23 -3.17 -12.10
N LEU A 9 -1.47 -2.35 -11.07
CA LEU A 9 -0.53 -2.22 -9.95
C LEU A 9 -0.34 -3.55 -9.21
N ALA A 10 -1.43 -4.26 -8.93
CA ALA A 10 -1.42 -5.54 -8.21
C ALA A 10 -0.68 -6.66 -8.99
N GLY A 11 -0.57 -6.57 -10.32
CA GLY A 11 0.17 -7.52 -11.15
C GLY A 11 1.70 -7.41 -11.04
N THR A 12 2.23 -6.42 -10.33
CA THR A 12 3.68 -6.20 -10.17
C THR A 12 4.25 -6.83 -8.90
N ARG A 13 5.58 -7.04 -8.83
CA ARG A 13 6.23 -7.52 -7.59
C ARG A 13 6.06 -6.51 -6.46
N GLY A 14 5.41 -6.92 -5.37
CA GLY A 14 5.03 -6.03 -4.26
C GLY A 14 3.79 -5.18 -4.54
N GLY A 15 3.19 -5.34 -5.73
CA GLY A 15 1.99 -4.66 -6.18
C GLY A 15 0.77 -4.88 -5.29
N PRO A 16 0.46 -6.12 -4.86
CA PRO A 16 -0.68 -6.36 -3.99
C PRO A 16 -0.60 -5.58 -2.67
N ASN A 17 0.57 -5.51 -2.04
CA ASN A 17 0.76 -4.74 -0.81
C ASN A 17 0.68 -3.23 -1.06
N ARG A 18 1.29 -2.72 -2.13
CA ARG A 18 1.15 -1.30 -2.50
C ARG A 18 -0.31 -0.92 -2.78
N ALA A 19 -1.06 -1.80 -3.45
CA ALA A 19 -2.48 -1.59 -3.70
C ALA A 19 -3.29 -1.54 -2.39
N ARG A 20 -3.01 -2.44 -1.45
CA ARG A 20 -3.63 -2.42 -0.12
C ARG A 20 -3.29 -1.15 0.66
N ILE A 21 -2.04 -0.71 0.64
CA ILE A 21 -1.57 0.52 1.29
C ILE A 21 -2.28 1.75 0.73
N LEU A 22 -2.28 1.92 -0.60
CA LEU A 22 -2.91 3.08 -1.22
C LEU A 22 -4.43 3.09 -0.99
N ARG A 23 -5.11 1.94 -1.00
CA ARG A 23 -6.55 1.87 -0.65
C ARG A 23 -6.81 2.30 0.79
N ALA A 24 -5.99 1.85 1.74
CA ALA A 24 -6.13 2.23 3.14
C ALA A 24 -5.90 3.74 3.34
N LEU A 25 -4.95 4.32 2.60
CA LEU A 25 -4.67 5.76 2.60
C LEU A 25 -5.78 6.59 1.93
N ASP A 26 -6.35 6.10 0.82
CA ASP A 26 -7.48 6.72 0.11
C ASP A 26 -8.75 6.75 0.97
N GLU A 27 -9.00 5.68 1.74
CA GLU A 27 -10.10 5.64 2.72
C GLU A 27 -9.88 6.64 3.85
N ARG A 28 -8.68 6.66 4.44
CA ARG A 28 -8.31 7.61 5.49
C ARG A 28 -6.79 7.71 5.61
N PRO A 29 -6.21 8.93 5.69
CA PRO A 29 -4.80 9.10 5.97
C PRO A 29 -4.37 8.38 7.26
N ARG A 30 -3.31 7.58 7.18
CA ARG A 30 -2.75 6.78 8.28
C ARG A 30 -1.23 6.87 8.24
N ASN A 31 -0.59 6.80 9.40
CA ASN A 31 0.87 6.66 9.47
C ASN A 31 1.29 5.21 9.19
N ALA A 32 2.59 4.99 8.95
CA ALA A 32 3.12 3.67 8.62
C ALA A 32 2.89 2.60 9.70
N ASN A 33 2.87 2.97 10.99
CA ASN A 33 2.55 2.05 12.08
C ASN A 33 1.09 1.57 12.00
N ARG A 34 0.14 2.49 11.81
CA ARG A 34 -1.28 2.14 11.65
C ARG A 34 -1.54 1.31 10.41
N LEU A 35 -0.87 1.62 9.30
CA LEU A 35 -0.93 0.80 8.10
C LEU A 35 -0.39 -0.62 8.33
N ALA A 36 0.68 -0.77 9.11
CA ALA A 36 1.24 -2.07 9.44
C ALA A 36 0.27 -2.90 10.28
N GLU A 37 -0.35 -2.29 11.30
CA GLU A 37 -1.40 -2.91 12.12
C GLU A 37 -2.61 -3.32 11.28
N ASP A 38 -3.19 -2.38 10.52
CA ASP A 38 -4.44 -2.58 9.79
C ASP A 38 -4.31 -3.58 8.62
N LEU A 39 -3.12 -3.68 8.03
CA LEU A 39 -2.87 -4.56 6.89
C LEU A 39 -2.21 -5.89 7.29
N ASP A 40 -1.94 -6.10 8.57
CA ASP A 40 -1.22 -7.26 9.08
C ASP A 40 0.12 -7.46 8.34
N LEU A 41 0.93 -6.40 8.33
CA LEU A 41 2.24 -6.35 7.68
C LEU A 41 3.30 -5.90 8.68
N ALA A 42 4.53 -6.37 8.51
CA ALA A 42 5.65 -5.82 9.25
C ALA A 42 5.84 -4.33 8.91
N TYR A 43 6.13 -3.51 9.91
CA TYR A 43 6.38 -2.06 9.73
C TYR A 43 7.40 -1.76 8.63
N ASN A 44 8.51 -2.50 8.58
CA ASN A 44 9.55 -2.32 7.56
C ASN A 44 9.05 -2.64 6.15
N THR A 45 8.11 -3.58 6.01
CA THR A 45 7.45 -3.87 4.73
C THR A 45 6.59 -2.71 4.28
N VAL A 46 5.83 -2.09 5.19
CA VAL A 46 5.04 -0.89 4.89
C VAL A 46 5.95 0.27 4.50
N ARG A 47 6.99 0.56 5.28
CA ARG A 47 7.97 1.61 4.99
C ARG A 47 8.61 1.43 3.61
N HIS A 48 9.08 0.22 3.29
CA HIS A 48 9.65 -0.08 1.98
C HIS A 48 8.66 0.22 0.84
N HIS A 49 7.40 -0.17 0.99
CA HIS A 49 6.39 0.07 -0.04
C HIS A 49 6.00 1.54 -0.17
N LEU A 50 5.95 2.31 0.93
CA LEU A 50 5.76 3.76 0.89
C LEU A 50 6.92 4.46 0.17
N ASP A 51 8.17 4.11 0.49
CA ASP A 51 9.35 4.68 -0.19
C ASP A 51 9.38 4.37 -1.69
N VAL A 52 8.84 3.22 -2.11
CA VAL A 52 8.69 2.88 -3.54
C VAL A 52 7.57 3.68 -4.21
N LEU A 53 6.51 4.04 -3.47
CA LEU A 53 5.36 4.79 -4.00
C LEU A 53 5.60 6.31 -4.08
N GLU A 54 6.48 6.85 -3.23
CA GLU A 54 6.85 8.28 -3.24
C GLU A 54 7.86 8.64 -4.34
N ARG A 55 8.35 7.66 -5.08
CA ARG A 55 9.35 7.81 -6.15
C ARG A 55 8.74 8.06 -7.53
#